data_AF-A0AA91U398-F1
#
_entry.id   AF-A0AA91U398-F1
#
_cell.length_a   1.000
_cell.length_b   1.000
_cell.length_c   1.000
_cell.angle_alpha   90.00
_cell.angle_beta   90.00
_cell.angle_gamma   90.00
#
_symmetry.space_group_name_H-M   'P 1'
#
loop_
_entity.id
_entity.type
_entity.pdbx_description
1 polymer ?
#
loop_
_entity_poly.entity_id
_entity_poly.type
_entity_poly.pdbx_seq_one_letter_code
_entity_poly.pdbx_strand_id
1 'polypeptide(L)'
;MTATDNLEQLLFGYSDAHTQQGRYMRTAFKIWLVLTCISLGLYTPYYLFSNNARDAVEELTLWHYTPISGPAEAGVPYDRIRSMFSEMGFDIDLEFEDALEDNDLLSDIDIDYVIADYAAKVRASSGLRLVKASAEIGRGHTLTMVFAVQDKGYLKSFALVRGMMQLTVETEDFIADLTQLNDTEELFYGLFHKDETKSERAVRKIVASYNILYHDHLMANPRASIPDTNTHASAKKIMTLGDVMEMMDMPTDPVEDTPDPEPAGKIHEVPAGGTLDNAISSLVESVKDETGANEYVDARSVLKARIVGKTTEDAAVLYTMEREIATRYLAVFLHTGSEYQLVANTIVDSQSAELAVENGIISVKTLIHSIEDPMCCPTQEMTLNYRIDGNELVEVPRS
;
A
#
# COMPACT_ATOMS: atom_id res chain seq x y z
N MET A 1 75.50 38.99 -49.42
CA MET A 1 74.27 38.23 -49.13
C MET A 1 74.69 36.96 -48.43
N THR A 2 74.61 36.99 -47.11
CA THR A 2 75.24 36.07 -46.16
C THR A 2 74.28 34.93 -45.81
N ALA A 3 74.82 33.72 -45.76
CA ALA A 3 74.12 32.46 -45.50
C ALA A 3 73.73 32.27 -44.01
N THR A 4 73.41 33.35 -43.31
CA THR A 4 73.06 33.36 -41.87
C THR A 4 71.59 33.68 -41.60
N ASP A 5 70.82 34.13 -42.59
CA ASP A 5 69.41 34.54 -42.38
C ASP A 5 68.39 33.37 -42.46
N ASN A 6 68.81 32.16 -42.84
CA ASN A 6 67.89 31.03 -43.06
C ASN A 6 67.79 30.05 -41.88
N LEU A 7 68.50 30.27 -40.77
CA LEU A 7 68.44 29.38 -39.60
C LEU A 7 67.49 29.87 -38.49
N GLU A 8 67.15 31.16 -38.43
CA GLU A 8 66.15 31.67 -37.48
C GLU A 8 64.70 31.33 -37.89
N GLN A 9 64.40 31.25 -39.19
CA GLN A 9 63.05 30.84 -39.65
C GLN A 9 62.72 29.37 -39.39
N LEU A 10 63.72 28.49 -39.29
CA LEU A 10 63.52 27.07 -39.02
C LEU A 10 63.45 26.73 -37.52
N LEU A 11 63.98 27.58 -36.65
CA LEU A 11 63.97 27.37 -35.20
C LEU A 11 62.82 28.09 -34.48
N PHE A 12 62.25 29.16 -35.05
CA PHE A 12 61.11 29.89 -34.45
C PHE A 12 59.76 29.64 -35.14
N GLY A 13 59.72 28.95 -36.28
CA GLY A 13 58.47 28.65 -37.00
C GLY A 13 57.65 27.47 -36.45
N TYR A 14 58.18 26.69 -35.50
CA TYR A 14 57.53 25.46 -35.00
C TYR A 14 56.84 25.63 -33.64
N SER A 15 56.74 26.87 -33.12
CA SER A 15 56.18 27.12 -31.79
C SER A 15 54.70 27.55 -31.80
N ASP A 16 54.10 27.89 -32.95
CA ASP A 16 52.75 28.47 -32.99
C ASP A 16 51.61 27.48 -33.32
N ALA A 17 51.93 26.33 -33.92
CA ALA A 17 50.92 25.32 -34.26
C ALA A 17 50.34 24.62 -33.01
N HIS A 18 51.18 24.34 -32.01
CA HIS A 18 50.73 23.76 -30.74
C HIS A 18 49.90 24.73 -29.90
N THR A 19 50.15 26.04 -30.01
CA THR A 19 49.41 27.10 -29.31
C THR A 19 48.02 27.31 -29.90
N GLN A 20 47.85 27.13 -31.22
CA GLN A 20 46.52 27.16 -31.85
C GLN A 20 45.70 25.92 -31.48
N GLN A 21 46.29 24.71 -31.55
CA GLN A 21 45.56 23.47 -31.23
C GLN A 21 45.03 23.45 -29.79
N GLY A 22 45.81 23.97 -28.84
CA GLY A 22 45.38 24.14 -27.45
C GLY A 22 44.25 25.15 -27.25
N ARG A 23 44.16 26.20 -28.08
CA ARG A 23 43.02 27.15 -28.04
C ARG A 23 41.74 26.51 -28.55
N TYR A 24 41.79 25.74 -29.64
CA TYR A 24 40.62 25.05 -30.17
C TYR A 24 40.05 24.02 -29.19
N MET A 25 40.90 23.22 -28.53
CA MET A 25 40.43 22.26 -27.51
C MET A 25 39.78 22.96 -26.32
N ARG A 26 40.34 24.08 -25.84
CA ARG A 26 39.76 24.86 -24.74
C ARG A 26 38.40 25.47 -25.11
N THR A 27 38.26 25.99 -26.32
CA THR A 27 36.99 26.56 -26.79
C THR A 27 35.93 25.48 -26.98
N ALA A 28 36.30 24.34 -27.58
CA ALA A 28 35.40 23.20 -27.74
C ALA A 28 34.90 22.66 -26.40
N PHE A 29 35.79 22.50 -25.41
CA PHE A 29 35.42 22.08 -24.06
C PHE A 29 34.48 23.09 -23.38
N LYS A 30 34.73 24.40 -23.51
CA LYS A 30 33.83 25.43 -22.97
C LYS A 30 32.43 25.38 -23.60
N ILE A 31 32.35 25.23 -24.92
CA ILE A 31 31.07 25.11 -25.63
C ILE A 31 30.34 23.85 -25.16
N TRP A 32 31.03 22.71 -25.12
CA TRP A 32 30.47 21.46 -24.62
C TRP A 32 29.94 21.60 -23.19
N LEU A 33 30.74 22.14 -22.28
CA LEU A 33 30.36 22.33 -20.87
C LEU A 33 29.13 23.25 -20.73
N VAL A 34 29.09 24.36 -21.47
CA VAL A 34 27.93 25.27 -21.48
C VAL A 34 26.68 24.56 -21.99
N LEU A 35 26.78 23.80 -23.08
CA LEU A 35 25.66 23.02 -23.62
C LEU A 35 25.20 21.95 -22.62
N THR A 36 26.12 21.28 -21.93
CA THR A 36 25.80 20.33 -20.86
C THR A 36 25.10 21.01 -19.69
N CYS A 37 25.57 22.18 -19.25
CA CYS A 37 24.91 22.93 -18.18
C CYS A 37 23.51 23.40 -18.58
N ILE A 38 23.31 23.86 -19.81
CA ILE A 38 21.97 24.22 -20.33
C ILE A 38 21.08 22.99 -20.40
N SER A 39 21.59 21.87 -20.92
CA SER A 39 20.85 20.62 -21.03
C SER A 39 20.43 20.10 -19.65
N LEU A 40 21.33 20.08 -18.66
CA LEU A 40 21.01 19.69 -17.28
C LEU A 40 20.05 20.69 -16.62
N GLY A 41 20.23 22.00 -16.85
CA GLY A 41 19.35 23.03 -16.32
C GLY A 41 17.91 22.93 -16.82
N LEU A 42 17.68 22.42 -18.04
CA LEU A 42 16.36 22.15 -18.59
C LEU A 42 15.83 20.76 -18.23
N TYR A 43 16.70 19.74 -18.32
CA TYR A 43 16.32 18.35 -18.10
C TYR A 43 16.04 18.04 -16.63
N THR A 44 16.84 18.55 -15.69
CA THR A 44 16.72 18.21 -14.28
C THR A 44 15.38 18.67 -13.68
N PRO A 45 14.90 19.92 -13.87
CA PRO A 45 13.58 20.31 -13.40
C PRO A 45 12.48 19.47 -14.04
N TYR A 46 12.52 19.29 -15.37
CA TYR A 46 11.53 18.46 -16.06
C TYR A 46 11.50 17.04 -15.48
N TYR A 47 12.66 16.39 -15.35
CA TYR A 47 12.77 15.05 -14.79
C TYR A 47 12.31 14.96 -13.33
N LEU A 48 12.53 15.99 -12.51
CA LEU A 48 12.15 16.01 -11.10
C LEU A 48 10.65 16.24 -10.89
N PHE A 49 10.00 16.99 -11.78
CA PHE A 49 8.57 17.31 -11.66
C PHE A 49 7.67 16.40 -12.50
N SER A 50 8.19 15.84 -13.61
CA SER A 50 7.46 14.88 -14.45
C SER A 50 7.36 13.52 -13.79
N ASN A 51 6.25 12.83 -14.02
CA ASN A 51 6.03 11.45 -13.59
C ASN A 51 6.15 11.36 -12.07
N ASN A 52 5.41 12.25 -11.41
CA ASN A 52 5.19 12.17 -9.99
C ASN A 52 4.07 11.16 -9.69
N ALA A 53 3.81 10.87 -8.42
CA ALA A 53 2.84 9.83 -8.06
C ALA A 53 1.39 10.15 -8.46
N ARG A 54 1.04 11.43 -8.59
CA ARG A 54 -0.25 11.86 -9.13
C ARG A 54 -0.34 11.55 -10.62
N ASP A 55 0.67 11.98 -11.40
CA ASP A 55 0.73 11.69 -12.85
C ASP A 55 0.64 10.17 -13.10
N ALA A 56 1.25 9.35 -12.25
CA ALA A 56 1.18 7.89 -12.38
C ALA A 56 -0.22 7.29 -12.17
N VAL A 57 -1.10 7.98 -11.44
CA VAL A 57 -2.52 7.60 -11.31
C VAL A 57 -3.35 8.16 -12.45
N GLU A 58 -3.07 9.39 -12.91
CA GLU A 58 -3.71 9.98 -14.10
C GLU A 58 -3.47 9.10 -15.34
N GLU A 59 -2.19 8.80 -15.61
CA GLU A 59 -1.72 7.98 -16.75
C GLU A 59 -1.91 6.47 -16.51
N LEU A 60 -2.59 6.06 -15.43
CA LEU A 60 -2.78 4.64 -15.10
C LEU A 60 -3.64 3.99 -16.17
N THR A 61 -3.13 2.94 -16.82
CA THR A 61 -3.93 2.13 -17.74
C THR A 61 -4.18 0.75 -17.16
N LEU A 62 -5.16 0.00 -17.69
CA LEU A 62 -5.40 -1.38 -17.25
C LEU A 62 -4.16 -2.28 -17.39
N TRP A 63 -3.30 -2.00 -18.38
CA TRP A 63 -2.03 -2.71 -18.53
C TRP A 63 -1.16 -2.61 -17.26
N HIS A 64 -1.12 -1.43 -16.65
CA HIS A 64 -0.31 -1.14 -15.48
C HIS A 64 -0.97 -1.57 -14.16
N TYR A 65 -2.31 -1.66 -14.12
CA TYR A 65 -3.04 -1.91 -12.87
C TYR A 65 -3.22 -3.40 -12.50
N THR A 66 -3.34 -4.32 -13.46
CA THR A 66 -3.77 -5.71 -13.21
C THR A 66 -3.05 -6.41 -12.02
N PRO A 67 -3.74 -6.60 -10.87
CA PRO A 67 -3.12 -6.73 -9.54
C PRO A 67 -2.54 -8.11 -9.20
N ILE A 68 -2.78 -9.14 -10.02
CA ILE A 68 -2.35 -10.52 -9.69
C ILE A 68 -1.05 -10.92 -10.42
N SER A 69 -0.64 -10.18 -11.45
CA SER A 69 0.56 -10.56 -12.22
C SER A 69 1.04 -9.47 -13.16
N GLY A 70 0.96 -8.18 -12.76
CA GLY A 70 1.27 -7.01 -13.58
C GLY A 70 2.04 -7.40 -14.83
N PRO A 71 1.40 -7.62 -15.99
CA PRO A 71 1.97 -8.42 -17.07
C PRO A 71 3.25 -7.81 -17.64
N ALA A 72 3.44 -6.51 -17.41
CA ALA A 72 4.71 -5.79 -17.56
C ALA A 72 5.84 -6.35 -16.67
N GLU A 73 5.56 -6.62 -15.39
CA GLU A 73 6.49 -7.20 -14.42
C GLU A 73 6.61 -8.74 -14.55
N ALA A 74 5.53 -9.44 -14.90
CA ALA A 74 5.51 -10.91 -15.05
C ALA A 74 6.04 -11.40 -16.42
N GLY A 75 6.51 -10.50 -17.30
CA GLY A 75 7.05 -10.83 -18.62
C GLY A 75 6.00 -11.43 -19.58
N VAL A 76 4.71 -11.23 -19.30
CA VAL A 76 3.65 -11.70 -20.18
C VAL A 76 3.63 -10.82 -21.42
N PRO A 77 3.59 -11.39 -22.64
CA PRO A 77 3.56 -10.60 -23.86
C PRO A 77 2.35 -9.65 -23.86
N TYR A 78 2.64 -8.35 -23.93
CA TYR A 78 1.65 -7.28 -23.97
C TYR A 78 0.53 -7.55 -24.99
N ASP A 79 0.90 -7.99 -26.19
CA ASP A 79 -0.07 -8.30 -27.26
C ASP A 79 -1.13 -9.31 -26.84
N ARG A 80 -0.76 -10.32 -26.03
CA ARG A 80 -1.70 -11.36 -25.58
C ARG A 80 -2.74 -10.79 -24.62
N ILE A 81 -2.29 -10.00 -23.65
CA ILE A 81 -3.16 -9.38 -22.65
C ILE A 81 -4.02 -8.32 -23.32
N ARG A 82 -3.43 -7.48 -24.17
CA ARG A 82 -4.15 -6.49 -24.98
C ARG A 82 -5.25 -7.13 -25.82
N SER A 83 -4.97 -8.24 -26.52
CA SER A 83 -5.99 -8.98 -27.27
C SER A 83 -7.10 -9.49 -26.36
N MET A 84 -6.76 -10.09 -25.21
CA MET A 84 -7.75 -10.61 -24.26
C MET A 84 -8.67 -9.50 -23.72
N PHE A 85 -8.12 -8.38 -23.25
CA PHE A 85 -8.92 -7.25 -22.76
C PHE A 85 -9.73 -6.58 -23.88
N SER A 86 -9.13 -6.43 -25.07
CA SER A 86 -9.83 -5.89 -26.24
C SER A 86 -10.99 -6.78 -26.68
N GLU A 87 -10.85 -8.11 -26.62
CA GLU A 87 -11.92 -9.07 -26.90
C GLU A 87 -13.05 -8.97 -25.87
N MET A 88 -12.74 -8.66 -24.61
CA MET A 88 -13.72 -8.39 -23.56
C MET A 88 -14.37 -7.00 -23.70
N GLY A 89 -13.86 -6.14 -24.59
CA GLY A 89 -14.38 -4.80 -24.86
C GLY A 89 -13.74 -3.68 -24.04
N PHE A 90 -12.71 -3.99 -23.25
CA PHE A 90 -11.94 -3.01 -22.50
C PHE A 90 -10.89 -2.35 -23.39
N ASP A 91 -10.62 -1.07 -23.12
CA ASP A 91 -9.46 -0.37 -23.65
C ASP A 91 -8.32 -0.47 -22.65
N ILE A 92 -7.30 -1.24 -23.02
CA ILE A 92 -6.15 -1.45 -22.14
C ILE A 92 -5.19 -0.25 -22.12
N ASP A 93 -5.32 0.64 -23.11
CA ASP A 93 -4.44 1.79 -23.32
C ASP A 93 -5.11 3.10 -22.92
N LEU A 94 -6.40 3.07 -22.55
CA LEU A 94 -7.10 4.23 -22.02
C LEU A 94 -6.53 4.59 -20.64
N GLU A 95 -6.14 5.84 -20.51
CA GLU A 95 -5.64 6.41 -19.26
C GLU A 95 -6.80 6.53 -18.27
N PHE A 96 -6.50 6.45 -16.99
CA PHE A 96 -7.53 6.40 -15.96
C PHE A 96 -8.24 7.74 -15.84
N GLU A 97 -7.52 8.85 -15.97
CA GLU A 97 -8.13 10.19 -16.05
C GLU A 97 -9.14 10.25 -17.20
N ASP A 98 -8.74 9.85 -18.41
CA ASP A 98 -9.64 9.78 -19.57
C ASP A 98 -10.84 8.85 -19.31
N ALA A 99 -10.64 7.69 -18.68
CA ALA A 99 -11.72 6.76 -18.36
C ALA A 99 -12.76 7.33 -17.38
N LEU A 100 -12.34 8.26 -16.52
CA LEU A 100 -13.25 9.02 -15.65
C LEU A 100 -13.91 10.17 -16.42
N GLU A 101 -13.14 10.95 -17.18
CA GLU A 101 -13.63 12.12 -17.92
C GLU A 101 -14.62 11.77 -19.04
N ASP A 102 -14.40 10.64 -19.73
CA ASP A 102 -15.27 10.15 -20.81
C ASP A 102 -16.58 9.54 -20.29
N ASN A 103 -16.76 9.40 -18.97
CA ASN A 103 -17.97 8.85 -18.39
C ASN A 103 -18.98 9.94 -18.03
N ASP A 104 -20.06 10.04 -18.81
CA ASP A 104 -21.15 11.02 -18.64
C ASP A 104 -21.84 11.01 -17.25
N LEU A 105 -21.65 9.97 -16.43
CA LEU A 105 -22.20 9.89 -15.07
C LEU A 105 -21.23 10.41 -14.00
N LEU A 106 -20.00 10.74 -14.37
CA LEU A 106 -18.99 11.26 -13.48
C LEU A 106 -18.76 12.76 -13.77
N SER A 107 -18.64 13.55 -12.72
CA SER A 107 -18.28 14.97 -12.81
C SER A 107 -17.33 15.36 -11.68
N ASP A 108 -16.78 16.58 -11.74
CA ASP A 108 -15.89 17.12 -10.71
C ASP A 108 -14.75 16.16 -10.32
N ILE A 109 -14.08 15.64 -11.35
CA ILE A 109 -12.97 14.71 -11.20
C ILE A 109 -11.77 15.45 -10.61
N ASP A 110 -11.21 14.88 -9.54
CA ASP A 110 -10.03 15.39 -8.85
C ASP A 110 -9.09 14.24 -8.48
N ILE A 111 -7.81 14.39 -8.81
CA ILE A 111 -6.75 13.43 -8.49
C ILE A 111 -5.65 14.16 -7.73
N ASP A 112 -5.51 13.86 -6.44
CA ASP A 112 -4.53 14.53 -5.57
C ASP A 112 -3.99 13.61 -4.47
N TYR A 113 -2.94 14.05 -3.79
CA TYR A 113 -2.34 13.34 -2.67
C TYR A 113 -3.31 13.25 -1.49
N VAL A 114 -3.30 12.10 -0.81
CA VAL A 114 -3.95 11.98 0.50
C VAL A 114 -3.07 12.68 1.53
N ILE A 115 -3.55 13.81 2.06
CA ILE A 115 -2.88 14.57 3.13
C ILE A 115 -3.51 14.17 4.47
N ALA A 116 -3.00 13.10 5.06
CA ALA A 116 -3.41 12.61 6.38
C ALA A 116 -2.23 11.95 7.11
N ASP A 117 -2.29 11.87 8.43
CA ASP A 117 -1.27 11.19 9.24
C ASP A 117 -1.07 9.74 8.84
N TYR A 118 -2.15 9.09 8.38
CA TYR A 118 -2.07 7.75 7.81
C TYR A 118 -1.15 7.69 6.59
N ALA A 119 -1.33 8.61 5.65
CA ALA A 119 -0.51 8.66 4.44
C ALA A 119 0.96 8.92 4.79
N ALA A 120 1.22 9.73 5.83
CA ALA A 120 2.57 9.92 6.37
C ALA A 120 3.14 8.63 6.98
N LYS A 121 2.34 7.88 7.75
CA LYS A 121 2.72 6.57 8.32
C LYS A 121 3.00 5.54 7.25
N VAL A 122 2.11 5.37 6.27
CA VAL A 122 2.28 4.48 5.11
C VAL A 122 3.55 4.83 4.36
N ARG A 123 3.80 6.12 4.13
CA ARG A 123 5.05 6.57 3.51
C ARG A 123 6.28 6.25 4.34
N ALA A 124 6.21 6.44 5.65
CA ALA A 124 7.33 6.16 6.54
C ALA A 124 7.64 4.65 6.64
N SER A 125 6.61 3.79 6.63
CA SER A 125 6.77 2.34 6.79
C SER A 125 7.10 1.62 5.47
N SER A 126 6.43 1.99 4.38
CA SER A 126 6.51 1.29 3.08
C SER A 126 7.24 2.06 1.99
N GLY A 127 7.45 3.37 2.16
CA GLY A 127 7.94 4.26 1.11
C GLY A 127 6.89 4.61 0.05
N LEU A 128 5.64 4.15 0.20
CA LEU A 128 4.55 4.42 -0.74
C LEU A 128 3.83 5.73 -0.39
N ARG A 129 3.39 6.46 -1.41
CA ARG A 129 2.43 7.56 -1.26
C ARG A 129 1.02 7.06 -1.51
N LEU A 130 0.06 7.76 -0.94
CA LEU A 130 -1.35 7.56 -1.24
C LEU A 130 -1.84 8.69 -2.14
N VAL A 131 -2.48 8.32 -3.24
CA VAL A 131 -3.09 9.25 -4.20
C VAL A 131 -4.56 8.90 -4.28
N LYS A 132 -5.42 9.91 -4.14
CA LYS A 132 -6.86 9.80 -4.18
C LYS A 132 -7.37 10.33 -5.51
N ALA A 133 -8.19 9.54 -6.18
CA ALA A 133 -9.04 9.99 -7.26
C ALA A 133 -10.49 10.06 -6.76
N SER A 134 -11.17 11.17 -6.98
CA SER A 134 -12.57 11.35 -6.61
C SER A 134 -13.38 11.91 -7.78
N ALA A 135 -14.66 11.54 -7.85
CA ALA A 135 -15.61 12.05 -8.83
C ALA A 135 -17.04 12.05 -8.24
N GLU A 136 -17.86 13.03 -8.60
CA GLU A 136 -19.29 13.04 -8.27
C GLU A 136 -20.07 12.12 -9.23
N ILE A 137 -20.93 11.25 -8.70
CA ILE A 137 -21.78 10.30 -9.46
C ILE A 137 -23.23 10.84 -9.61
N GLY A 138 -23.45 12.10 -9.22
CA GLY A 138 -24.74 12.74 -9.09
C GLY A 138 -25.54 12.32 -7.85
N ARG A 139 -26.58 13.10 -7.53
CA ARG A 139 -27.43 12.92 -6.33
C ARG A 139 -26.65 12.98 -5.00
N GLY A 140 -25.52 13.68 -4.97
CA GLY A 140 -24.69 13.81 -3.78
C GLY A 140 -23.88 12.57 -3.44
N HIS A 141 -23.72 11.63 -4.38
CA HIS A 141 -22.78 10.53 -4.24
C HIS A 141 -21.40 10.94 -4.75
N THR A 142 -20.36 10.67 -3.98
CA THR A 142 -18.97 10.86 -4.38
C THR A 142 -18.27 9.51 -4.43
N LEU A 143 -17.77 9.15 -5.61
CA LEU A 143 -16.85 8.03 -5.79
C LEU A 143 -15.47 8.46 -5.32
N THR A 144 -14.81 7.63 -4.52
CA THR A 144 -13.42 7.83 -4.11
C THR A 144 -12.64 6.54 -4.30
N MET A 145 -11.49 6.64 -4.96
CA MET A 145 -10.52 5.58 -5.15
C MET A 145 -9.18 6.03 -4.56
N VAL A 146 -8.54 5.19 -3.75
CA VAL A 146 -7.21 5.49 -3.19
C VAL A 146 -6.22 4.47 -3.71
N PHE A 147 -5.12 4.95 -4.28
CA PHE A 147 -4.04 4.14 -4.83
C PHE A 147 -2.78 4.27 -3.98
N ALA A 148 -2.11 3.14 -3.75
CA ALA A 148 -0.75 3.14 -3.22
C ALA A 148 0.24 3.27 -4.38
N VAL A 149 1.08 4.30 -4.35
CA VAL A 149 1.98 4.66 -5.44
C VAL A 149 3.40 4.72 -4.92
N GLN A 150 4.30 3.98 -5.56
CA GLN A 150 5.72 4.07 -5.31
C GLN A 150 6.28 5.29 -6.03
N ASP A 151 6.91 6.19 -5.27
CA ASP A 151 7.62 7.35 -5.83
C ASP A 151 8.74 6.91 -6.77
N LYS A 152 8.94 7.72 -7.81
CA LYS A 152 10.11 7.64 -8.68
C LYS A 152 11.40 7.77 -7.86
N GLY A 153 12.25 6.74 -7.94
CA GLY A 153 13.56 6.76 -7.30
C GLY A 153 14.59 7.60 -8.08
N TYR A 154 15.62 8.11 -7.38
CA TYR A 154 16.76 8.76 -8.01
C TYR A 154 17.46 7.78 -8.96
N LEU A 155 17.44 8.05 -10.28
CA LEU A 155 17.95 7.19 -11.36
C LEU A 155 17.12 5.94 -11.70
N LYS A 156 15.98 5.69 -11.04
CA LYS A 156 15.00 4.66 -11.44
C LYS A 156 13.88 5.25 -12.29
N SER A 157 13.27 4.39 -13.10
CA SER A 157 12.26 4.73 -14.10
C SER A 157 10.87 4.75 -13.46
N PHE A 158 10.20 5.90 -13.59
CA PHE A 158 8.79 6.23 -13.30
C PHE A 158 8.25 5.97 -11.88
N ALA A 159 7.22 6.72 -11.50
CA ALA A 159 6.36 6.38 -10.37
C ALA A 159 5.44 5.22 -10.78
N LEU A 160 5.13 4.33 -9.85
CA LEU A 160 4.43 3.09 -10.15
C LEU A 160 3.27 2.89 -9.18
N VAL A 161 2.06 2.71 -9.72
CA VAL A 161 0.89 2.31 -8.94
C VAL A 161 1.06 0.86 -8.51
N ARG A 162 1.07 0.61 -7.19
CA ARG A 162 1.21 -0.73 -6.59
C ARG A 162 -0.14 -1.42 -6.42
N GLY A 163 -1.23 -0.65 -6.33
CA GLY A 163 -2.59 -1.18 -6.26
C GLY A 163 -3.59 -0.16 -5.75
N MET A 164 -4.88 -0.48 -5.86
CA MET A 164 -5.96 0.27 -5.24
C MET A 164 -6.15 -0.23 -3.81
N MET A 165 -6.00 0.68 -2.85
CA MET A 165 -6.17 0.43 -1.43
C MET A 165 -7.63 0.57 -0.98
N GLN A 166 -8.40 1.39 -1.71
CA GLN A 166 -9.76 1.72 -1.31
C GLN A 166 -10.61 2.06 -2.54
N LEU A 167 -11.85 1.57 -2.55
CA LEU A 167 -12.94 1.99 -3.41
C LEU A 167 -14.15 2.28 -2.52
N THR A 168 -14.50 3.55 -2.36
CA THR A 168 -15.65 3.97 -1.54
C THR A 168 -16.63 4.81 -2.33
N VAL A 169 -17.90 4.72 -1.95
CA VAL A 169 -18.92 5.69 -2.35
C VAL A 169 -19.47 6.34 -1.09
N GLU A 170 -19.42 7.66 -1.04
CA GLU A 170 -19.90 8.44 0.09
C GLU A 170 -21.08 9.34 -0.27
N THR A 171 -21.89 9.64 0.73
CA THR A 171 -22.89 10.70 0.76
C THR A 171 -22.73 11.46 2.07
N GLU A 172 -23.53 12.52 2.29
CA GLU A 172 -23.53 13.24 3.58
C GLU A 172 -23.82 12.34 4.79
N ASP A 173 -24.61 11.28 4.61
CA ASP A 173 -25.12 10.46 5.72
C ASP A 173 -24.41 9.10 5.87
N PHE A 174 -23.80 8.59 4.80
CA PHE A 174 -23.30 7.22 4.78
C PHE A 174 -22.14 7.03 3.79
N ILE A 175 -21.22 6.15 4.18
CA ILE A 175 -20.04 5.81 3.41
C ILE A 175 -20.00 4.30 3.27
N ALA A 176 -19.99 3.83 2.03
CA ALA A 176 -19.89 2.42 1.70
C ALA A 176 -18.47 2.11 1.25
N ASP A 177 -17.82 1.19 1.95
CA ASP A 177 -16.57 0.58 1.48
C ASP A 177 -16.89 -0.58 0.55
N LEU A 178 -16.55 -0.40 -0.73
CA LEU A 178 -16.74 -1.38 -1.79
C LEU A 178 -15.48 -2.20 -2.03
N THR A 179 -14.39 -1.96 -1.31
CA THR A 179 -13.08 -2.61 -1.54
C THR A 179 -13.12 -4.12 -1.28
N GLN A 180 -13.96 -4.55 -0.33
CA GLN A 180 -14.08 -5.94 0.11
C GLN A 180 -15.10 -6.75 -0.70
N LEU A 181 -15.71 -6.17 -1.73
CA LEU A 181 -16.66 -6.89 -2.56
C LEU A 181 -15.92 -7.83 -3.53
N ASN A 182 -16.55 -8.96 -3.83
CA ASN A 182 -15.95 -9.93 -4.76
C ASN A 182 -15.88 -9.41 -6.21
N ASP A 183 -16.63 -8.35 -6.53
CA ASP A 183 -16.72 -7.76 -7.86
C ASP A 183 -16.04 -6.39 -7.98
N THR A 184 -15.32 -5.92 -6.96
CA THR A 184 -14.63 -4.61 -6.94
C THR A 184 -13.72 -4.41 -8.16
N GLU A 185 -12.93 -5.41 -8.52
CA GLU A 185 -12.08 -5.35 -9.71
C GLU A 185 -12.89 -5.26 -11.00
N GLU A 186 -14.01 -5.99 -11.12
CA GLU A 186 -14.89 -5.90 -12.29
C GLU A 186 -15.48 -4.50 -12.41
N LEU A 187 -15.90 -3.91 -11.29
CA LEU A 187 -16.43 -2.54 -11.25
C LEU A 187 -15.38 -1.52 -11.70
N PHE A 188 -14.14 -1.67 -11.23
CA PHE A 188 -13.02 -0.83 -11.63
C PHE A 188 -12.67 -0.99 -13.12
N TYR A 189 -12.53 -2.23 -13.62
CA TYR A 189 -12.25 -2.48 -15.04
C TYR A 189 -13.37 -1.97 -15.95
N GLY A 190 -14.61 -2.01 -15.45
CA GLY A 190 -15.78 -1.48 -16.14
C GLY A 190 -15.62 -0.02 -16.58
N LEU A 191 -14.86 0.80 -15.84
CA LEU A 191 -14.60 2.20 -16.19
C LEU A 191 -13.83 2.33 -17.52
N PHE A 192 -12.95 1.37 -17.82
CA PHE A 192 -12.10 1.36 -19.02
C PHE A 192 -12.78 0.71 -20.24
N HIS A 193 -14.11 0.55 -20.23
CA HIS A 193 -14.81 -0.12 -21.32
C HIS A 193 -14.96 0.82 -22.54
N LYS A 194 -14.57 0.37 -23.75
CA LYS A 194 -14.62 1.18 -25.01
C LYS A 194 -16.01 1.70 -25.39
N ASP A 195 -17.03 0.91 -25.05
CA ASP A 195 -18.43 1.29 -25.17
C ASP A 195 -18.86 2.08 -23.93
N GLU A 196 -19.08 3.37 -24.14
CA GLU A 196 -19.56 4.36 -23.16
C GLU A 196 -20.74 3.85 -22.34
N THR A 197 -21.72 3.19 -22.97
CA THR A 197 -22.91 2.68 -22.26
C THR A 197 -22.59 1.57 -21.26
N LYS A 198 -21.50 0.85 -21.47
CA LYS A 198 -21.01 -0.18 -20.53
C LYS A 198 -20.10 0.42 -19.45
N SER A 199 -19.34 1.48 -19.76
CA SER A 199 -18.64 2.26 -18.74
C SER A 199 -19.62 2.92 -17.77
N GLU A 200 -20.67 3.56 -18.28
CA GLU A 200 -21.79 4.05 -17.47
C GLU A 200 -22.45 2.94 -16.64
N ARG A 201 -22.61 1.75 -17.22
CA ARG A 201 -23.19 0.61 -16.51
C ARG A 201 -22.33 0.21 -15.30
N ALA A 202 -21.00 0.31 -15.40
CA ALA A 202 -20.11 0.04 -14.27
C ALA A 202 -20.35 1.02 -13.13
N VAL A 203 -20.45 2.32 -13.43
CA VAL A 203 -20.79 3.36 -12.45
C VAL A 203 -22.17 3.12 -11.82
N ARG A 204 -23.17 2.73 -12.61
CA ARG A 204 -24.50 2.36 -12.08
C ARG A 204 -24.44 1.13 -11.17
N LYS A 205 -23.60 0.14 -11.48
CA LYS A 205 -23.37 -1.02 -10.61
C LYS A 205 -22.70 -0.61 -9.29
N ILE A 206 -21.70 0.28 -9.34
CA ILE A 206 -21.05 0.86 -8.15
C ILE A 206 -22.11 1.49 -7.22
N VAL A 207 -23.00 2.32 -7.77
CA VAL A 207 -24.10 2.92 -7.01
C VAL A 207 -25.11 1.87 -6.53
N ALA A 208 -25.36 0.81 -7.29
CA ALA A 208 -26.21 -0.29 -6.84
C ALA A 208 -25.61 -1.03 -5.63
N SER A 209 -24.30 -1.32 -5.65
CA SER A 209 -23.58 -1.93 -4.53
C SER A 209 -23.60 -1.04 -3.28
N TYR A 210 -23.41 0.27 -3.46
CA TYR A 210 -23.63 1.25 -2.39
C TYR A 210 -25.03 1.14 -1.78
N ASN A 211 -26.09 1.10 -2.61
CA ASN A 211 -27.46 1.06 -2.12
C ASN A 211 -27.78 -0.22 -1.34
N ILE A 212 -27.17 -1.34 -1.70
CA ILE A 212 -27.31 -2.61 -0.97
C ILE A 212 -26.69 -2.45 0.43
N LEU A 213 -25.45 -1.97 0.52
CA LEU A 213 -24.77 -1.76 1.80
C LEU A 213 -25.46 -0.72 2.68
N TYR A 214 -25.99 0.34 2.07
CA TYR A 214 -26.79 1.34 2.77
C TYR A 214 -28.07 0.73 3.33
N HIS A 215 -28.77 -0.11 2.55
CA HIS A 215 -29.97 -0.80 3.02
C HIS A 215 -29.67 -1.74 4.19
N ASP A 216 -28.60 -2.52 4.09
CA ASP A 216 -28.15 -3.42 5.15
C ASP A 216 -27.80 -2.64 6.43
N HIS A 217 -27.18 -1.47 6.29
CA HIS A 217 -26.90 -0.57 7.42
C HIS A 217 -28.18 -0.08 8.10
N LEU A 218 -29.19 0.35 7.33
CA LEU A 218 -30.47 0.79 7.88
C LEU A 218 -31.21 -0.35 8.60
N MET A 219 -31.14 -1.58 8.06
CA MET A 219 -31.76 -2.75 8.67
C MET A 219 -31.04 -3.20 9.94
N ALA A 220 -29.71 -3.11 9.96
CA ALA A 220 -28.91 -3.35 11.15
C ALA A 220 -29.13 -2.28 12.24
N ASN A 221 -29.54 -1.07 11.86
CA ASN A 221 -29.69 0.05 12.77
C ASN A 221 -31.02 0.83 12.56
N PRO A 222 -32.19 0.25 12.90
CA PRO A 222 -33.51 0.81 12.57
C PRO A 222 -33.84 2.17 13.20
N ARG A 223 -33.03 2.65 14.15
CA ARG A 223 -33.15 3.99 14.72
C ARG A 223 -32.53 5.08 13.83
N ALA A 224 -31.71 4.72 12.86
CA ALA A 224 -31.12 5.65 11.88
C ALA A 224 -32.13 6.09 10.81
N SER A 225 -33.23 5.35 10.60
CA SER A 225 -34.20 5.60 9.52
C SER A 225 -35.35 6.55 9.86
N ILE A 226 -35.34 7.21 11.02
CA ILE A 226 -36.32 8.25 11.34
C ILE A 226 -35.63 9.61 11.17
N PRO A 227 -35.94 10.38 10.11
CA PRO A 227 -35.49 11.76 10.02
C PRO A 227 -36.23 12.56 11.10
N ASP A 228 -35.59 12.69 12.27
CA ASP A 228 -36.05 13.55 13.35
C ASP A 228 -35.97 15.00 12.87
N THR A 229 -37.09 15.52 12.37
CA THR A 229 -37.21 16.89 11.85
C THR A 229 -37.01 17.97 12.92
N ASN A 230 -36.69 17.62 14.17
CA ASN A 230 -36.52 18.57 15.27
C ASN A 230 -35.50 18.14 16.34
N THR A 231 -34.38 17.51 15.95
CA THR A 231 -33.29 17.28 16.90
C THR A 231 -31.94 17.24 16.21
N HIS A 232 -31.02 18.15 16.55
CA HIS A 232 -29.59 18.04 16.27
C HIS A 232 -28.99 16.88 17.09
N ALA A 233 -29.42 15.65 16.81
CA ALA A 233 -28.91 14.43 17.41
C ALA A 233 -28.10 13.70 16.35
N SER A 234 -26.79 13.72 16.55
CA SER A 234 -25.74 13.10 15.74
C SER A 234 -26.14 11.68 15.28
N ALA A 235 -26.34 11.53 13.97
CA ALA A 235 -26.28 10.24 13.31
C ALA A 235 -24.90 9.64 13.62
N LYS A 236 -24.88 8.38 14.07
CA LYS A 236 -23.64 7.65 14.38
C LYS A 236 -22.91 7.42 13.06
N LYS A 237 -22.02 8.36 12.70
CA LYS A 237 -21.12 8.34 11.54
C LYS A 237 -20.47 6.96 11.46
N ILE A 238 -20.69 6.25 10.35
CA ILE A 238 -19.84 5.10 10.03
C ILE A 238 -18.48 5.70 9.71
N MET A 239 -17.49 5.30 10.50
CA MET A 239 -16.19 5.92 10.45
C MET A 239 -15.49 5.55 9.14
N THR A 240 -15.12 6.53 8.32
CA THR A 240 -14.05 6.35 7.35
C THR A 240 -12.76 5.97 8.06
N LEU A 241 -11.77 5.46 7.32
CA LEU A 241 -10.41 5.32 7.86
C LEU A 241 -9.91 6.63 8.50
N GLY A 242 -10.30 7.79 7.95
CA GLY A 242 -10.04 9.10 8.56
C GLY A 242 -10.78 9.34 9.89
N ASP A 243 -12.04 8.95 9.99
CA ASP A 243 -12.87 9.14 11.20
C ASP A 243 -12.51 8.16 12.34
N VAL A 244 -12.09 6.94 12.01
CA VAL A 244 -11.55 5.98 12.99
C VAL A 244 -10.29 6.57 13.62
N MET A 245 -9.50 7.32 12.84
CA MET A 245 -8.24 7.92 13.25
C MET A 245 -8.42 9.22 14.05
N GLU A 246 -9.41 10.04 13.72
CA GLU A 246 -9.78 11.23 14.50
C GLU A 246 -10.38 10.83 15.86
N MET A 247 -11.09 9.69 15.95
CA MET A 247 -11.56 9.14 17.23
C MET A 247 -10.46 8.56 18.13
N MET A 248 -9.26 8.29 17.61
CA MET A 248 -8.11 7.81 18.38
C MET A 248 -7.26 8.95 18.96
N ASP A 249 -7.77 10.19 18.94
CA ASP A 249 -7.13 11.40 19.49
C ASP A 249 -5.69 11.60 18.99
N MET A 250 -5.46 11.30 17.71
CA MET A 250 -4.19 11.62 17.07
C MET A 250 -4.20 13.11 16.68
N PRO A 251 -3.24 13.89 17.19
CA PRO A 251 -3.25 15.35 17.03
C PRO A 251 -2.89 15.76 15.60
N THR A 252 -3.66 16.69 15.04
CA THR A 252 -3.44 17.33 13.73
C THR A 252 -2.48 18.52 13.77
N ASP A 253 -1.90 18.83 14.94
CA ASP A 253 -0.85 19.84 15.12
C ASP A 253 0.49 19.17 15.49
N PRO A 254 1.64 19.70 15.02
CA PRO A 254 2.95 19.14 15.33
C PRO A 254 3.35 19.52 16.78
N VAL A 255 3.41 18.56 17.70
CA VAL A 255 3.92 18.82 19.07
C VAL A 255 4.87 17.73 19.58
N GLU A 256 5.94 18.23 20.23
CA GLU A 256 7.01 17.58 20.98
C GLU A 256 6.56 16.58 22.07
N ASP A 257 7.35 15.50 22.18
CA ASP A 257 7.72 14.66 23.34
C ASP A 257 6.80 14.56 24.60
N THR A 258 6.06 13.43 24.66
CA THR A 258 5.69 12.45 25.75
C THR A 258 5.36 12.89 27.21
N PRO A 259 4.71 12.04 28.08
CA PRO A 259 3.96 10.76 27.92
C PRO A 259 2.49 10.86 28.47
N ASP A 260 1.53 9.93 28.45
CA ASP A 260 1.41 8.45 28.57
C ASP A 260 -0.06 8.09 28.16
N PRO A 261 -0.42 6.99 27.45
CA PRO A 261 -1.82 6.69 27.14
C PRO A 261 -2.47 5.65 28.06
N GLU A 262 -3.71 5.96 28.49
CA GLU A 262 -4.67 4.99 29.04
C GLU A 262 -5.11 3.96 27.98
N PRO A 263 -5.40 2.70 28.34
CA PRO A 263 -5.74 1.65 27.38
C PRO A 263 -7.25 1.47 27.20
N ALA A 264 -7.72 1.34 25.95
CA ALA A 264 -9.02 0.70 25.66
C ALA A 264 -9.14 0.18 24.21
N GLY A 265 -8.89 -1.12 24.03
CA GLY A 265 -9.39 -1.95 22.92
C GLY A 265 -10.03 -3.21 23.50
N LYS A 266 -11.31 -3.47 23.17
CA LYS A 266 -12.14 -4.50 23.81
C LYS A 266 -11.66 -5.92 23.52
N ILE A 267 -11.44 -6.64 24.62
CA ILE A 267 -11.15 -8.07 24.73
C ILE A 267 -12.37 -8.88 24.27
N HIS A 268 -12.18 -9.89 23.40
CA HIS A 268 -13.02 -11.10 23.45
C HIS A 268 -12.47 -11.95 24.60
N GLU A 269 -13.18 -12.01 25.73
CA GLU A 269 -12.78 -12.81 26.88
C GLU A 269 -12.87 -14.29 26.47
N VAL A 270 -11.76 -14.84 25.98
CA VAL A 270 -11.58 -16.29 25.92
C VAL A 270 -11.53 -16.78 27.37
N PRO A 271 -12.36 -17.75 27.78
CA PRO A 271 -12.43 -18.17 29.17
C PRO A 271 -11.05 -18.65 29.65
N ALA A 272 -10.57 -18.08 30.76
CA ALA A 272 -9.41 -18.58 31.49
C ALA A 272 -9.67 -20.04 31.86
N GLY A 273 -8.87 -20.96 31.30
CA GLY A 273 -9.29 -22.35 31.17
C GLY A 273 -8.15 -23.36 31.11
N GLY A 274 -7.21 -23.31 32.05
CA GLY A 274 -6.32 -24.44 32.33
C GLY A 274 -5.02 -24.49 31.52
N THR A 275 -4.64 -25.69 31.04
CA THR A 275 -3.35 -25.95 30.41
C THR A 275 -3.16 -25.14 29.12
N LEU A 276 -1.90 -24.93 28.71
CA LEU A 276 -1.60 -24.23 27.45
C LEU A 276 -2.34 -24.84 26.24
N ASP A 277 -2.44 -26.16 26.16
CA ASP A 277 -3.14 -26.85 25.06
C ASP A 277 -4.64 -26.52 25.02
N ASN A 278 -5.27 -26.38 26.19
CA ASN A 278 -6.67 -25.96 26.27
C ASN A 278 -6.83 -24.51 25.81
N ALA A 279 -5.96 -23.61 26.27
CA ALA A 279 -5.98 -22.20 25.89
C ALA A 279 -5.78 -22.02 24.37
N ILE A 280 -4.85 -22.76 23.76
CA ILE A 280 -4.66 -22.76 22.31
C ILE A 280 -5.90 -23.31 21.60
N SER A 281 -6.46 -24.43 22.09
CA SER A 281 -7.65 -25.04 21.47
C SER A 281 -8.87 -24.12 21.52
N SER A 282 -9.05 -23.38 22.62
CA SER A 282 -10.11 -22.37 22.75
C SER A 282 -9.92 -21.19 21.79
N LEU A 283 -8.68 -20.71 21.61
CA LEU A 283 -8.38 -19.69 20.60
C LEU A 283 -8.69 -20.21 19.19
N VAL A 284 -8.21 -21.41 18.85
CA VAL A 284 -8.41 -22.00 17.53
C VAL A 284 -9.90 -22.19 17.21
N GLU A 285 -10.70 -22.70 18.16
CA GLU A 285 -12.14 -22.86 17.93
C GLU A 285 -12.82 -21.49 17.76
N SER A 286 -12.42 -20.48 18.53
CA SER A 286 -12.93 -19.11 18.35
C SER A 286 -12.64 -18.56 16.95
N VAL A 287 -11.42 -18.76 16.45
CA VAL A 287 -11.02 -18.30 15.10
C VAL A 287 -11.74 -19.11 14.02
N LYS A 288 -11.97 -20.40 14.25
CA LYS A 288 -12.74 -21.27 13.36
C LYS A 288 -14.21 -20.86 13.29
N ASP A 289 -14.84 -20.53 14.42
CA ASP A 289 -16.22 -20.05 14.47
C ASP A 289 -16.37 -18.73 13.70
N GLU A 290 -15.34 -17.86 13.75
CA GLU A 290 -15.32 -16.58 13.04
C GLU A 290 -15.08 -16.74 11.53
N THR A 291 -14.10 -17.56 11.13
CA THR A 291 -13.60 -17.62 9.74
C THR A 291 -14.13 -18.80 8.93
N GLY A 292 -14.64 -19.83 9.61
CA GLY A 292 -14.96 -21.14 9.04
C GLY A 292 -13.73 -21.97 8.64
N ALA A 293 -12.51 -21.51 8.96
CA ALA A 293 -11.27 -22.21 8.64
C ALA A 293 -10.94 -23.28 9.68
N ASN A 294 -10.27 -24.36 9.26
CA ASN A 294 -9.80 -25.41 10.17
C ASN A 294 -8.31 -25.26 10.41
N GLU A 295 -7.85 -25.56 11.61
CA GLU A 295 -6.42 -25.49 11.90
C GLU A 295 -5.63 -26.61 11.21
N TYR A 296 -4.47 -26.24 10.66
CA TYR A 296 -3.44 -27.20 10.24
C TYR A 296 -2.45 -27.47 11.39
N VAL A 297 -2.81 -28.45 12.23
CA VAL A 297 -2.14 -28.76 13.51
C VAL A 297 -0.64 -29.04 13.35
N ASP A 298 -0.23 -29.70 12.26
CA ASP A 298 1.17 -30.07 12.01
C ASP A 298 2.09 -28.84 11.81
N ALA A 299 1.52 -27.71 11.41
CA ALA A 299 2.25 -26.47 11.22
C ALA A 299 2.30 -25.58 12.47
N ARG A 300 1.73 -26.04 13.60
CA ARG A 300 1.73 -25.31 14.87
C ARG A 300 3.12 -25.36 15.49
N SER A 301 3.64 -24.20 15.89
CA SER A 301 4.88 -24.07 16.65
C SER A 301 4.59 -23.38 17.98
N VAL A 302 5.09 -23.96 19.07
CA VAL A 302 4.89 -23.46 20.43
C VAL A 302 6.25 -23.25 21.08
N LEU A 303 6.53 -22.00 21.48
CA LEU A 303 7.77 -21.63 22.13
C LEU A 303 7.47 -21.06 23.52
N LYS A 304 7.91 -21.75 24.57
CA LYS A 304 7.84 -21.24 25.94
C LYS A 304 9.07 -20.38 26.23
N ALA A 305 8.84 -19.13 26.63
CA ALA A 305 9.89 -18.16 26.85
C ALA A 305 9.46 -17.07 27.85
N ARG A 306 10.39 -16.19 28.19
CA ARG A 306 10.07 -14.96 28.91
C ARG A 306 9.67 -13.89 27.89
N ILE A 307 8.39 -13.50 27.86
CA ILE A 307 7.88 -12.49 26.91
C ILE A 307 7.57 -11.19 27.64
N VAL A 308 6.63 -11.22 28.58
CA VAL A 308 6.21 -10.03 29.36
C VAL A 308 6.58 -10.20 30.83
N GLY A 309 6.46 -11.43 31.36
CA GLY A 309 6.64 -11.72 32.78
C GLY A 309 8.11 -11.76 33.23
N LYS A 310 8.31 -11.89 34.55
CA LYS A 310 9.63 -12.22 35.13
C LYS A 310 9.96 -13.72 35.02
N THR A 311 8.98 -14.55 34.67
CA THR A 311 9.08 -16.00 34.54
C THR A 311 9.37 -16.39 33.09
N THR A 312 9.86 -17.60 32.86
CA THR A 312 10.14 -18.15 31.51
C THR A 312 9.00 -19.04 31.02
N GLU A 313 7.80 -18.85 31.55
CA GLU A 313 6.66 -19.76 31.36
C GLU A 313 5.59 -19.18 30.43
N ASP A 314 5.75 -17.97 29.92
CA ASP A 314 4.88 -17.45 28.85
C ASP A 314 5.07 -18.29 27.58
N ALA A 315 4.12 -18.22 26.65
CA ALA A 315 4.19 -18.97 25.40
C ALA A 315 3.87 -18.08 24.19
N ALA A 316 4.74 -18.12 23.18
CA ALA A 316 4.43 -17.66 21.83
C ALA A 316 3.99 -18.88 21.01
N VAL A 317 2.85 -18.75 20.33
CA VAL A 317 2.24 -19.82 19.55
C VAL A 317 2.01 -19.31 18.14
N LEU A 318 2.56 -20.00 17.16
CA LEU A 318 2.31 -19.74 15.76
C LEU A 318 1.47 -20.88 15.21
N TYR A 319 0.30 -20.56 14.65
CA TYR A 319 -0.66 -21.55 14.15
C TYR A 319 -1.23 -21.12 12.80
N THR A 320 -1.72 -22.08 12.02
CA THR A 320 -2.26 -21.83 10.68
C THR A 320 -3.68 -22.32 10.59
N MET A 321 -4.56 -21.48 10.05
CA MET A 321 -5.95 -21.79 9.74
C MET A 321 -6.10 -21.91 8.22
N GLU A 322 -6.68 -23.01 7.75
CA GLU A 322 -6.87 -23.32 6.34
C GLU A 322 -8.34 -23.31 5.95
N ARG A 323 -8.63 -22.58 4.88
CA ARG A 323 -9.91 -22.65 4.16
C ARG A 323 -9.65 -22.71 2.65
N GLU A 324 -9.84 -21.59 1.96
CA GLU A 324 -9.46 -21.42 0.54
C GLU A 324 -8.01 -20.95 0.41
N ILE A 325 -7.57 -20.14 1.39
CA ILE A 325 -6.20 -19.67 1.56
C ILE A 325 -5.77 -20.02 2.99
N ALA A 326 -4.50 -20.38 3.17
CA ALA A 326 -3.93 -20.63 4.49
C ALA A 326 -3.51 -19.28 5.13
N THR A 327 -4.07 -18.96 6.28
CA THR A 327 -3.73 -17.76 7.06
C THR A 327 -2.97 -18.16 8.31
N ARG A 328 -1.85 -17.50 8.58
CA ARG A 328 -1.00 -17.79 9.75
C ARG A 328 -1.16 -16.71 10.81
N TYR A 329 -1.17 -17.14 12.07
CA TYR A 329 -1.43 -16.28 13.22
C TYR A 329 -0.35 -16.47 14.27
N LEU A 330 0.05 -15.37 14.91
CA LEU A 330 0.91 -15.34 16.07
C LEU A 330 0.10 -14.94 17.30
N ALA A 331 0.01 -15.84 18.26
CA ALA A 331 -0.62 -15.61 19.55
C ALA A 331 0.41 -15.63 20.69
N VAL A 332 0.14 -14.85 21.73
CA VAL A 332 0.90 -14.90 22.97
C VAL A 332 -0.01 -15.20 24.14
N PHE A 333 0.43 -16.16 24.94
CA PHE A 333 -0.21 -16.56 26.18
C PHE A 333 0.70 -16.24 27.36
N LEU A 334 0.17 -15.54 28.36
CA LEU A 334 0.87 -15.32 29.62
C LEU A 334 0.51 -16.41 30.62
N HIS A 335 1.51 -16.86 31.38
CA HIS A 335 1.30 -17.82 32.45
C HIS A 335 0.94 -17.11 33.75
N THR A 336 -0.32 -17.20 34.15
CA THR A 336 -0.87 -16.59 35.38
C THR A 336 -1.04 -17.65 36.47
N GLY A 337 0.09 -18.06 37.06
CA GLY A 337 0.11 -19.02 38.15
C GLY A 337 0.03 -20.47 37.69
N SER A 338 -1.16 -20.99 37.43
CA SER A 338 -1.37 -22.37 36.93
C SER A 338 -2.11 -22.44 35.60
N GLU A 339 -2.44 -21.29 35.02
CA GLU A 339 -3.27 -21.17 33.83
C GLU A 339 -2.56 -20.31 32.77
N TYR A 340 -2.93 -20.53 31.51
CA TYR A 340 -2.48 -19.71 30.40
C TYR A 340 -3.62 -18.83 29.91
N GLN A 341 -3.36 -17.54 29.78
CA GLN A 341 -4.31 -16.55 29.29
C GLN A 341 -3.81 -15.93 27.99
N LEU A 342 -4.66 -15.88 26.97
CA LEU A 342 -4.38 -15.17 25.72
C LEU A 342 -4.26 -13.67 26.02
N VAL A 343 -3.17 -13.05 25.55
CA VAL A 343 -2.93 -11.61 25.71
C VAL A 343 -2.97 -10.86 24.39
N ALA A 344 -2.44 -11.46 23.33
CA ALA A 344 -2.44 -10.86 22.00
C ALA A 344 -2.51 -11.94 20.92
N ASN A 345 -3.13 -11.61 19.79
CA ASN A 345 -3.18 -12.44 18.60
C ASN A 345 -3.12 -11.54 17.36
N THR A 346 -2.30 -11.88 16.37
CA THR A 346 -2.17 -11.11 15.13
C THR A 346 -1.94 -12.02 13.92
N ILE A 347 -2.24 -11.53 12.72
CA ILE A 347 -1.97 -12.23 11.47
C ILE A 347 -0.50 -12.02 11.08
N VAL A 348 0.15 -13.06 10.58
CA VAL A 348 1.53 -13.00 10.06
C VAL A 348 1.50 -13.37 8.58
N ASP A 349 1.84 -12.41 7.72
CA ASP A 349 1.73 -12.53 6.26
C ASP A 349 2.91 -13.32 5.66
N SER A 350 2.99 -14.64 5.92
CA SER A 350 3.99 -15.49 5.26
C SER A 350 3.88 -17.01 5.50
N GLN A 351 4.57 -17.80 4.64
CA GLN A 351 4.36 -19.25 4.48
C GLN A 351 5.37 -20.19 5.17
N SER A 352 6.39 -19.68 5.88
CA SER A 352 7.30 -20.54 6.67
C SER A 352 7.75 -19.80 7.91
N ALA A 353 7.91 -20.47 9.05
CA ALA A 353 8.20 -19.73 10.27
C ALA A 353 8.94 -20.51 11.34
N GLU A 354 10.17 -20.08 11.62
CA GLU A 354 10.86 -20.40 12.86
C GLU A 354 10.52 -19.32 13.90
N LEU A 355 10.10 -19.74 15.09
CA LEU A 355 9.83 -18.86 16.21
C LEU A 355 11.08 -18.76 17.10
N ALA A 356 11.45 -17.54 17.46
CA ALA A 356 12.44 -17.26 18.48
C ALA A 356 11.93 -16.16 19.42
N VAL A 357 12.38 -16.16 20.67
CA VAL A 357 12.09 -15.09 21.63
C VAL A 357 13.39 -14.69 22.31
N GLU A 358 13.74 -13.42 22.18
CA GLU A 358 14.93 -12.84 22.81
C GLU A 358 14.58 -11.48 23.41
N ASN A 359 14.90 -11.27 24.70
CA ASN A 359 14.66 -10.01 25.40
C ASN A 359 13.20 -9.48 25.31
N GLY A 360 12.22 -10.39 25.29
CA GLY A 360 10.79 -10.03 25.16
C GLY A 360 10.35 -9.68 23.74
N ILE A 361 11.25 -9.76 22.76
CA ILE A 361 10.94 -9.63 21.34
C ILE A 361 10.72 -11.01 20.75
N ILE A 362 9.61 -11.18 20.04
CA ILE A 362 9.23 -12.41 19.36
C ILE A 362 9.65 -12.26 17.91
N SER A 363 10.62 -13.04 17.47
CA SER A 363 11.09 -13.06 16.09
C SER A 363 10.42 -14.20 15.35
N VAL A 364 9.76 -13.89 14.24
CA VAL A 364 9.21 -14.84 13.29
C VAL A 364 10.07 -14.79 12.03
N LYS A 365 10.89 -15.82 11.83
CA LYS A 365 11.75 -15.91 10.66
C LYS A 365 10.95 -16.53 9.52
N THR A 366 10.78 -15.80 8.44
CA THR A 366 9.95 -16.19 7.32
C THR A 366 10.67 -16.20 5.98
N LEU A 367 10.04 -16.76 4.95
CA LEU A 367 10.50 -16.74 3.58
C LEU A 367 9.60 -15.81 2.77
N ILE A 368 10.22 -14.85 2.10
CA ILE A 368 9.60 -13.96 1.13
C ILE A 368 10.09 -14.29 -0.29
N HIS A 369 9.31 -13.88 -1.27
CA HIS A 369 9.70 -13.98 -2.67
C HIS A 369 10.89 -13.05 -2.93
N SER A 370 11.86 -13.56 -3.69
CA SER A 370 12.98 -12.72 -4.13
C SER A 370 12.48 -11.68 -5.12
N ILE A 371 12.96 -10.45 -5.01
CA ILE A 371 12.74 -9.42 -6.05
C ILE A 371 13.31 -9.90 -7.41
N GLU A 372 14.34 -10.75 -7.39
CA GLU A 372 15.00 -11.28 -8.58
C GLU A 372 14.24 -12.46 -9.21
N ASP A 373 13.33 -13.10 -8.46
CA ASP A 373 12.53 -14.22 -8.94
C ASP A 373 11.20 -14.28 -8.16
N PRO A 374 10.25 -13.38 -8.46
CA PRO A 374 8.97 -13.29 -7.76
C PRO A 374 8.02 -14.45 -8.11
N MET A 375 8.35 -15.26 -9.11
CA MET A 375 7.54 -16.38 -9.61
C MET A 375 7.99 -17.75 -9.07
N CYS A 376 9.18 -17.83 -8.48
CA CYS A 376 9.69 -19.04 -7.85
C CYS A 376 9.36 -19.06 -6.36
N CYS A 377 9.39 -20.25 -5.75
CA CYS A 377 9.12 -20.45 -4.33
C CYS A 377 9.85 -19.41 -3.45
N PRO A 378 9.23 -18.92 -2.37
CA PRO A 378 9.86 -17.93 -1.49
C PRO A 378 11.16 -18.50 -0.93
N THR A 379 12.27 -17.81 -1.21
CA THR A 379 13.64 -18.27 -0.93
C THR A 379 14.45 -17.28 -0.09
N GLN A 380 14.00 -16.03 0.03
CA GLN A 380 14.70 -15.02 0.82
C GLN A 380 14.20 -15.04 2.26
N GLU A 381 15.12 -15.19 3.21
CA GLU A 381 14.77 -15.14 4.63
C GLU A 381 14.54 -13.70 5.10
N MET A 382 13.34 -13.43 5.60
CA MET A 382 12.97 -12.21 6.32
C MET A 382 12.77 -12.56 7.80
N THR A 383 12.93 -11.59 8.70
CA THR A 383 12.56 -11.78 10.09
C THR A 383 11.69 -10.62 10.52
N LEU A 384 10.47 -10.96 10.93
CA LEU A 384 9.51 -10.04 11.51
C LEU A 384 9.69 -10.08 13.02
N ASN A 385 9.80 -8.92 13.65
CA ASN A 385 9.97 -8.83 15.09
C ASN A 385 8.73 -8.20 15.70
N TYR A 386 8.19 -8.84 16.73
CA TYR A 386 7.01 -8.35 17.44
C TYR A 386 7.32 -8.13 18.90
N ARG A 387 6.70 -7.10 19.46
CA ARG A 387 6.70 -6.83 20.90
C ARG A 387 5.26 -6.68 21.36
N ILE A 388 4.96 -7.16 22.56
CA ILE A 388 3.66 -6.90 23.18
C ILE A 388 3.60 -5.45 23.63
N ASP A 389 2.53 -4.77 23.22
CA ASP A 389 2.14 -3.46 23.73
C ASP A 389 0.66 -3.53 24.16
N GLY A 390 0.41 -3.50 25.46
CA GLY A 390 -0.90 -3.80 26.02
C GLY A 390 -1.40 -5.21 25.65
N ASN A 391 -2.47 -5.26 24.84
CA ASN A 391 -3.08 -6.50 24.35
C ASN A 391 -2.82 -6.74 22.85
N GLU A 392 -1.83 -6.04 22.28
CA GLU A 392 -1.52 -6.12 20.86
C GLU A 392 -0.07 -6.55 20.64
N LEU A 393 0.17 -7.15 19.48
CA LEU A 393 1.51 -7.45 18.98
C LEU A 393 1.89 -6.37 17.96
N VAL A 394 2.81 -5.49 18.35
CA VAL A 394 3.30 -4.41 17.49
C VAL A 394 4.59 -4.86 16.83
N GLU A 395 4.67 -4.73 15.51
CA GLU A 395 5.90 -4.99 14.78
C GLU A 395 6.94 -3.93 15.13
N VAL A 396 8.17 -4.36 15.46
CA VAL A 396 9.27 -3.48 15.81
C VAL A 396 10.40 -3.58 14.78
N PRO A 397 11.07 -2.47 14.43
CA PRO A 397 12.20 -2.50 13.51
C PRO A 397 13.31 -3.44 13.99
N ARG A 398 14.05 -4.05 13.05
CA ARG A 398 15.29 -4.77 13.37
C ARG A 398 16.28 -3.79 14.00
N SER A 399 16.71 -4.09 15.23
CA SER A 399 17.77 -3.37 15.95
C SER A 399 19.16 -3.66 15.39
#